data_AF-A0A7C3D2D7-F1
#
_entry.id   AF-A0A7C3D2D7-F1
#
_cell.length_a   1.000
_cell.length_b   1.000
_cell.length_c   1.000
_cell.angle_alpha   90.00
_cell.angle_beta   90.00
_cell.angle_gamma   90.00
#
_symmetry.space_group_name_H-M   'P 1'
#
loop_
_entity.id
_entity.type
_entity.pdbx_description
1 polymer ?
#
loop_
_entity_poly.entity_id
_entity_poly.type
_entity_poly.pdbx_seq_one_letter_code
_entity_poly.pdbx_strand_id
1 'polypeptide(L)' 'MAKQTFYGFRAHLRVSWPGVIVGLELAPADIHELQVLGDLSTGVQGWVIGDRNYWNPTKREELASRGISAKRDKKP' A
#
# COMPACT_ATOMS: atom_id res chain seq x y z
N MET A 1 -32.00 -20.39 -2.27
CA MET A 1 -30.97 -19.39 -1.94
C MET A 1 -29.61 -20.09 -1.94
N ALA A 2 -28.64 -19.60 -2.71
CA ALA A 2 -27.28 -20.14 -2.68
C ALA A 2 -26.55 -19.64 -1.43
N LYS A 3 -25.80 -20.50 -0.75
CA LYS A 3 -24.96 -20.12 0.40
C LYS A 3 -23.78 -19.29 -0.10
N GLN A 4 -23.67 -18.03 0.34
CA GLN A 4 -22.55 -17.16 0.02
C GLN A 4 -21.52 -17.21 1.15
N THR A 5 -20.26 -17.51 0.82
CA THR A 5 -19.13 -17.54 1.77
C THR A 5 -18.27 -16.29 1.58
N PHE A 6 -18.04 -15.54 2.66
CA PHE A 6 -17.17 -14.38 2.67
C PHE A 6 -15.84 -14.76 3.31
N TYR A 7 -14.74 -14.57 2.59
CA TYR A 7 -13.40 -15.03 2.99
C TYR A 7 -12.53 -13.96 3.65
N GLY A 8 -12.99 -12.70 3.73
CA GLY A 8 -12.27 -11.62 4.39
C GLY A 8 -10.93 -11.29 3.72
N PHE A 9 -10.96 -10.46 2.67
CA PHE A 9 -9.75 -9.98 1.99
C PHE A 9 -9.72 -8.45 1.94
N ARG A 10 -8.52 -7.89 1.85
CA ARG A 10 -8.28 -6.46 1.60
C ARG A 10 -7.50 -6.31 0.31
N ALA A 11 -7.98 -5.43 -0.56
CA ALA A 11 -7.26 -5.00 -1.74
C ALA A 11 -6.47 -3.73 -1.40
N HIS A 12 -5.16 -3.79 -1.59
CA HIS A 12 -4.22 -2.69 -1.41
C HIS A 12 -3.89 -2.15 -2.80
N LEU A 13 -4.18 -0.87 -3.06
CA LEU A 13 -4.06 -0.29 -4.40
C LEU A 13 -3.00 0.82 -4.41
N ARG A 14 -2.16 0.83 -5.44
CA ARG A 14 -1.30 1.95 -5.79
C ARG A 14 -1.88 2.66 -6.99
N VAL A 15 -2.17 3.94 -6.82
CA VAL A 15 -2.74 4.79 -7.86
C VAL A 15 -1.73 5.86 -8.26
N SER A 16 -1.55 6.07 -9.55
CA SER A 16 -0.74 7.16 -10.11
C SER A 16 -1.65 8.16 -10.82
N TRP A 17 -1.24 9.44 -10.82
CA TRP A 17 -1.94 10.48 -11.57
C TRP A 17 -2.10 10.07 -13.05
N PRO A 18 -3.28 10.25 -13.68
CA PRO A 18 -4.47 10.96 -13.20
C PRO A 18 -5.56 10.10 -12.53
N GLY A 19 -5.19 9.04 -11.81
CA GLY A 19 -6.15 8.13 -11.15
C GLY A 19 -6.08 6.69 -11.66
N VAL A 20 -4.96 6.30 -12.26
CA VAL A 20 -4.74 4.97 -12.83
C VAL A 20 -4.21 4.03 -11.77
N ILE A 21 -4.85 2.88 -11.59
CA ILE A 21 -4.32 1.81 -10.74
C ILE A 21 -3.11 1.18 -11.45
N VAL A 22 -1.95 1.27 -10.81
CA VAL A 22 -0.65 0.81 -11.34
C VAL A 22 0.00 -0.28 -10.49
N GLY A 23 -0.69 -0.70 -9.43
CA GLY A 23 -0.26 -1.76 -8.53
C GLY A 23 -1.44 -2.21 -7.67
N LEU A 24 -1.53 -3.51 -7.44
CA LEU A 24 -2.58 -4.13 -6.64
C LEU A 24 -1.98 -5.30 -5.88
N GLU A 25 -2.32 -5.40 -4.61
CA GLU A 25 -2.06 -6.59 -3.81
C GLU A 25 -3.32 -7.01 -3.06
N LEU A 26 -3.60 -8.32 -3.06
CA LEU A 26 -4.75 -8.88 -2.35
C LEU A 26 -4.24 -9.69 -1.17
N ALA A 27 -4.57 -9.25 0.04
CA ALA A 27 -4.14 -9.90 1.27
C ALA A 27 -5.34 -10.40 2.09
N PRO A 28 -5.17 -11.47 2.90
CA PRO A 28 -6.10 -11.79 3.97
C PRO A 28 -6.34 -10.58 4.89
N ALA A 29 -7.57 -10.43 5.39
CA ALA A 29 -7.98 -9.22 6.12
C ALA A 29 -7.32 -9.01 7.49
N ASP A 30 -6.53 -9.96 7.96
CA ASP A 30 -5.75 -9.94 9.20
C ASP A 30 -4.28 -9.53 8.98
N ILE A 31 -3.82 -9.41 7.74
CA ILE A 31 -2.47 -8.96 7.42
C ILE A 31 -2.34 -7.46 7.59
N HIS A 32 -1.25 -7.04 8.24
CA HIS A 32 -0.94 -5.62 8.42
C HIS A 32 -0.45 -5.01 7.10
N GLU A 33 -0.96 -3.83 6.78
CA GLU A 33 -0.67 -3.04 5.57
C GLU A 33 0.83 -2.86 5.28
N LEU A 34 1.68 -2.77 6.32
CA LEU A 34 3.13 -2.62 6.19
C LEU A 34 3.81 -3.84 5.56
N GLN A 35 3.22 -5.02 5.68
CA GLN A 35 3.75 -6.24 5.05
C GLN A 35 3.57 -6.18 3.53
N VAL A 36 2.44 -5.62 3.07
CA VAL A 36 2.08 -5.50 1.65
C VAL A 36 2.82 -4.36 0.95
N LEU A 37 3.34 -3.39 1.72
CA LEU A 37 4.01 -2.21 1.18
C LEU A 37 5.25 -2.54 0.34
N GLY A 38 5.98 -3.61 0.66
CA GLY A 38 7.14 -4.05 -0.10
C GLY A 38 6.78 -4.35 -1.55
N ASP A 39 5.81 -5.25 -1.71
CA ASP A 39 5.32 -5.71 -3.02
C ASP A 39 4.66 -4.56 -3.79
N LEU A 40 3.80 -3.80 -3.12
CA LEU A 40 3.10 -2.65 -3.70
C LEU A 40 4.05 -1.53 -4.17
N SER A 41 5.25 -1.43 -3.60
CA SER A 41 6.26 -0.42 -3.95
C SER A 41 7.31 -0.94 -4.94
N THR A 42 7.19 -2.17 -5.44
CA THR A 42 8.13 -2.73 -6.42
C THR A 42 8.19 -1.87 -7.68
N GLY A 43 9.41 -1.56 -8.12
CA GLY A 43 9.68 -0.73 -9.30
C GLY A 43 9.31 0.75 -9.16
N VAL A 44 8.92 1.23 -7.97
CA VAL A 44 8.58 2.65 -7.75
C VAL A 44 9.83 3.48 -7.51
N GLN A 45 9.83 4.70 -8.04
CA GLN A 45 10.77 5.76 -7.71
C GLN A 45 10.01 7.07 -7.48
N GLY A 46 10.62 8.01 -6.76
CA GLY A 46 10.03 9.33 -6.52
C GLY A 46 9.11 9.35 -5.31
N TRP A 47 7.93 9.96 -5.44
CA TRP A 47 7.04 10.21 -4.30
C TRP A 47 5.89 9.21 -4.22
N VAL A 48 5.66 8.69 -3.02
CA VAL A 48 4.43 7.96 -2.68
C VAL A 48 3.75 8.63 -1.50
N ILE A 49 2.43 8.72 -1.56
CA ILE A 49 1.59 9.20 -0.48
C ILE A 49 0.69 8.04 -0.08
N GLY A 50 0.73 7.69 1.20
CA GLY A 50 -0.07 6.60 1.76
C GLY A 50 -0.79 7.04 3.03
N ASP A 51 -1.78 6.25 3.42
CA ASP A 51 -2.48 6.44 4.69
C ASP A 51 -1.56 6.21 5.91
N ARG A 52 -2.12 6.38 7.11
CA ARG A 52 -1.39 6.18 8.37
C ARG A 52 -0.90 4.73 8.56
N ASN A 53 -1.62 3.74 8.06
CA ASN A 53 -1.33 2.32 8.28
C ASN A 53 -0.15 1.84 7.40
N TYR A 54 0.14 2.54 6.29
CA TYR A 54 1.37 2.33 5.51
C TYR A 54 2.59 3.11 6.04
N TRP A 55 2.51 3.70 7.24
CA TRP A 55 3.58 4.55 7.78
C TRP A 55 4.33 3.92 8.94
N ASN A 56 5.65 3.78 8.79
CA ASN A 56 6.58 3.39 9.85
C ASN A 56 7.98 4.02 9.58
N PRO A 57 8.70 4.52 10.60
CA PRO A 57 10.03 5.12 10.42
C PRO A 57 11.06 4.20 9.74
N THR A 58 11.18 2.95 10.18
CA THR A 58 12.08 1.94 9.61
C THR A 58 11.71 1.65 8.16
N LYS A 59 10.41 1.46 7.85
CA LYS A 59 9.98 1.25 6.47
C LYS A 59 10.23 2.46 5.57
N ARG A 60 10.19 3.67 6.12
CA ARG A 60 10.53 4.88 5.37
C ARG A 60 12.01 4.91 4.98
N GLU A 61 12.90 4.50 5.87
CA GLU A 61 14.34 4.40 5.58
C GLU A 61 14.61 3.33 4.51
N GLU A 62 13.96 2.17 4.61
CA GLU A 62 14.02 1.12 3.58
C GLU A 62 13.49 1.59 2.21
N LEU A 63 12.43 2.39 2.18
CA LEU A 63 11.90 2.97 0.94
C LEU A 63 12.84 4.04 0.39
N ALA A 64 13.43 4.85 1.25
CA ALA A 64 14.37 5.89 0.85
C ALA A 64 15.63 5.31 0.19
N SER A 65 16.16 4.18 0.68
CA SER A 65 17.29 3.48 0.05
C SER A 65 16.97 2.95 -1.36
N ARG A 66 15.67 2.78 -1.67
CA ARG A 66 15.15 2.39 -2.99
C ARG A 66 14.79 3.59 -3.88
N GLY A 67 15.06 4.81 -3.43
CA GLY A 67 14.72 6.04 -4.16
C GLY A 67 13.25 6.48 -4.01
N ILE A 68 12.55 5.98 -2.98
CA ILE A 68 11.14 6.29 -2.72
C ILE A 68 11.05 7.23 -1.52
N SER A 69 10.58 8.44 -1.76
CA SER A 69 10.22 9.42 -0.74
C SER A 69 8.77 9.22 -0.30
N ALA A 70 8.57 8.44 0.76
CA ALA A 70 7.24 8.24 1.33
C ALA A 70 6.79 9.45 2.17
N LYS A 71 5.55 9.88 1.95
CA LYS A 71 4.82 10.85 2.77
C LYS A 71 3.58 10.19 3.34
N ARG A 72 3.31 10.48 4.61
CA ARG A 72 2.02 10.19 5.21
C ARG A 72 1.01 11.24 4.75
N ASP A 73 -0.19 10.79 4.39
CA ASP A 73 -1.32 11.67 4.17
C ASP A 73 -1.60 12.49 5.45
N LYS A 74 -1.45 13.81 5.34
CA LYS A 74 -1.87 14.72 6.39
C LYS A 74 -3.32 15.04 6.09
N LYS A 75 -4.23 14.43 6.86
CA LYS A 75 -5.61 14.92 6.92
C LYS A 75 -5.56 16.42 7.27
N PRO A 76 -6.24 17.30 6.54
CA PRO A 76 -6.32 18.72 6.88
C PRO A 76 -6.89 18.92 8.29
#